data_AF-A0A1E3S082-F1
#
_entry.id   AF-A0A1E3S082-F1
#
_cell.length_a   1.000
_cell.length_b   1.000
_cell.length_c   1.000
_cell.angle_alpha   90.00
_cell.angle_beta   90.00
_cell.angle_gamma   90.00
#
_symmetry.space_group_name_H-M   'P 1'
#
loop_
_entity.id
_entity.type
_entity.pdbx_description
1 polymer ?
#
loop_
_entity_poly.entity_id
_entity_poly.type
_entity_poly.pdbx_seq_one_letter_code
_entity_poly.pdbx_strand_id
1 'polypeptide(L)'
;MQAAFSWNDYHPHRFGLGGRPFDPGSQVFLCEYDADNPEIDDYDGPRASQVRLDETLQEPGDTLRYVYDYGDSWELTLQLEQAMSALDDSPTAVLKHGERAAPPADCGGLTDAEQLAQVIDDPARFDSEGITAALRSPFFLLREAGIDARLADLVYRLEAAPACAWALIIVRCIACRCWSFDSRCSRWGCCASTRVSCR
;
A
#
# COMPACT_ATOMS: atom_id res chain seq x y z
N MET A 1 1.00 -3.06 0.49
CA MET A 1 0.41 -2.01 -0.37
C MET A 1 0.27 -2.43 -1.82
N GLN A 2 1.38 -2.75 -2.51
CA GLN A 2 1.42 -3.09 -3.94
C GLN A 2 0.26 -3.96 -4.46
N ALA A 3 0.01 -5.13 -3.85
CA ALA A 3 -1.06 -6.04 -4.22
C ALA A 3 -2.50 -5.45 -4.18
N ALA A 4 -2.74 -4.44 -3.33
CA ALA A 4 -4.04 -3.77 -3.22
C ALA A 4 -4.29 -2.73 -4.33
N PHE A 5 -3.25 -2.39 -5.09
CA PHE A 5 -3.26 -1.46 -6.24
C PHE A 5 -2.77 -2.14 -7.54
N SER A 6 -2.60 -3.47 -7.53
CA SER A 6 -2.05 -4.24 -8.65
C SER A 6 -0.71 -3.72 -9.20
N TRP A 7 0.12 -3.16 -8.31
CA TRP A 7 1.47 -2.71 -8.61
C TRP A 7 2.50 -3.84 -8.42
N ASN A 8 3.58 -3.80 -9.21
CA ASN A 8 4.57 -4.88 -9.30
C ASN A 8 5.83 -4.66 -8.42
N ASP A 9 5.83 -3.64 -7.55
CA ASP A 9 6.96 -3.32 -6.65
C ASP A 9 8.28 -2.98 -7.36
N TYR A 10 8.23 -2.53 -8.62
CA TYR A 10 9.43 -2.15 -9.38
C TYR A 10 10.00 -0.78 -9.01
N HIS A 11 9.16 0.10 -8.47
CA HIS A 11 9.56 1.47 -8.11
C HIS A 11 9.82 1.62 -6.61
N PRO A 12 10.73 2.54 -6.22
CA PRO A 12 10.99 2.83 -4.82
C PRO A 12 9.74 3.37 -4.12
N HIS A 13 9.68 3.13 -2.82
CA HIS A 13 8.55 3.53 -1.99
C HIS A 13 8.98 3.72 -0.54
N ARG A 14 8.24 4.55 0.18
CA ARG A 14 8.49 4.78 1.61
C ARG A 14 7.22 5.13 2.34
N PHE A 15 7.22 4.87 3.64
CA PHE A 15 6.17 5.29 4.55
C PHE A 15 6.62 6.54 5.32
N GLY A 16 5.65 7.33 5.78
CA GLY A 16 5.86 8.51 6.62
C GLY A 16 4.86 8.54 7.77
N LEU A 17 5.36 8.64 9.00
CA LEU A 17 4.59 8.81 10.23
C LEU A 17 4.78 10.25 10.75
N GLY A 18 3.69 10.86 11.22
CA GLY A 18 3.68 12.27 11.66
C GLY A 18 3.59 13.32 10.54
N GLY A 19 3.78 12.94 9.28
CA GLY A 19 3.67 13.81 8.10
C GLY A 19 3.71 13.00 6.80
N ARG A 20 3.93 13.65 5.65
CA ARG A 20 4.17 12.94 4.38
C ARG A 20 5.62 12.45 4.28
N PRO A 21 5.93 11.44 3.44
CA PRO A 21 7.25 10.80 3.46
C PRO A 21 8.43 11.67 2.96
N PHE A 22 8.16 12.90 2.51
CA PHE A 22 9.15 13.93 2.14
C PHE A 22 8.98 15.25 2.93
N ASP A 23 8.15 15.28 3.98
CA ASP A 23 8.08 16.45 4.87
C ASP A 23 9.26 16.35 5.89
N PRO A 24 10.10 17.39 6.11
CA PRO A 24 11.34 17.31 6.92
C PRO A 24 11.20 16.95 8.41
N GLY A 25 9.98 16.77 8.91
CA GLY A 25 9.70 16.37 10.29
C GLY A 25 9.04 14.99 10.43
N SER A 26 8.85 14.27 9.31
CA SER A 26 8.27 12.93 9.32
C SER A 26 9.30 11.88 9.76
N GLN A 27 8.87 10.93 10.57
CA GLN A 27 9.61 9.68 10.71
C GLN A 27 9.34 8.84 9.47
N VAL A 28 10.38 8.40 8.77
CA VAL A 28 10.25 7.60 7.54
C VAL A 28 10.61 6.14 7.76
N PHE A 29 9.97 5.26 7.00
CA PHE A 29 10.31 3.83 6.94
C PHE A 29 10.62 3.47 5.49
N LEU A 30 11.86 3.02 5.26
CA LEU A 30 12.51 2.95 3.96
C LEU A 30 12.23 1.62 3.24
N CYS A 31 12.09 1.62 1.91
CA CYS A 31 12.20 0.37 1.17
C CYS A 31 13.66 -0.11 1.09
N GLU A 32 13.86 -1.35 0.63
CA GLU A 32 15.20 -1.92 0.47
C GLU A 32 16.09 -1.06 -0.45
N TYR A 33 15.53 -0.42 -1.48
CA TYR A 33 16.28 0.47 -2.38
C TYR A 33 16.81 1.72 -1.66
N ASP A 34 15.96 2.45 -0.93
CA ASP A 34 16.42 3.64 -0.18
C ASP A 34 17.49 3.25 0.86
N ALA A 35 17.25 2.16 1.59
CA ALA A 35 18.15 1.71 2.67
C ALA A 35 19.46 1.08 2.17
N ASP A 36 19.54 0.68 0.89
CA ASP A 36 20.77 0.21 0.23
C ASP A 36 21.54 1.33 -0.48
N ASN A 37 20.93 2.50 -0.71
CA ASN A 37 21.53 3.63 -1.43
C ASN A 37 21.40 4.96 -0.62
N PRO A 38 21.93 5.02 0.62
CA PRO A 38 21.80 6.18 1.52
C PRO A 38 22.51 7.46 1.02
N GLU A 39 23.27 7.39 -0.08
CA GLU A 39 23.88 8.54 -0.74
C GLU A 39 22.95 9.26 -1.74
N ILE A 40 21.79 8.66 -2.06
CA ILE A 40 20.83 9.22 -3.03
C ILE A 40 19.90 10.25 -2.36
N ASP A 41 19.63 10.13 -1.06
CA ASP A 41 18.68 10.96 -0.33
C ASP A 41 19.03 11.05 1.16
N ASP A 42 18.92 12.25 1.76
CA ASP A 42 19.41 12.55 3.14
C ASP A 42 18.50 12.00 4.27
N TYR A 43 17.60 11.04 3.98
CA TYR A 43 16.66 10.50 4.95
C TYR A 43 17.20 9.27 5.67
N ASP A 44 17.38 9.38 6.99
CA ASP A 44 17.69 8.25 7.87
C ASP A 44 16.39 7.64 8.46
N GLY A 45 16.31 6.31 8.46
CA GLY A 45 15.14 5.58 8.94
C GLY A 45 15.34 4.06 8.84
N PRO A 46 14.65 3.26 9.68
CA PRO A 46 14.71 1.80 9.58
C PRO A 46 14.02 1.30 8.30
N ARG A 47 14.36 0.09 7.88
CA ARG A 47 13.66 -0.57 6.76
C ARG A 47 12.21 -0.82 7.16
N ALA A 48 11.27 -0.57 6.25
CA ALA A 48 9.86 -0.84 6.47
C ALA A 48 9.58 -2.33 6.74
N SER A 49 10.44 -3.23 6.25
CA SER A 49 10.44 -4.67 6.55
C SER A 49 10.81 -5.01 8.00
N GLN A 50 11.29 -4.04 8.79
CA GLN A 50 11.71 -4.20 10.19
C GLN A 50 10.77 -3.49 11.19
N VAL A 51 9.77 -2.75 10.70
CA VAL A 51 8.82 -1.97 11.52
C VAL A 51 7.45 -2.61 11.43
N ARG A 52 6.80 -2.83 12.58
CA ARG A 52 5.48 -3.47 12.61
C ARG A 52 4.36 -2.45 12.48
N LEU A 53 3.21 -2.86 11.93
CA LEU A 53 2.05 -1.97 11.84
C LEU A 53 1.59 -1.49 13.23
N ASP A 54 1.59 -2.35 14.25
CA ASP A 54 1.18 -2.01 15.62
C ASP A 54 2.18 -1.11 16.38
N GLU A 55 3.38 -0.88 15.84
CA GLU A 55 4.30 0.16 16.34
C GLU A 55 3.89 1.55 15.83
N THR A 56 3.19 1.62 14.69
CA THR A 56 2.89 2.86 13.94
C THR A 56 1.42 3.29 13.97
N LEU A 57 0.50 2.33 14.13
CA LEU A 57 -0.95 2.52 14.10
C LEU A 57 -1.54 1.79 15.33
N GLN A 58 -1.87 2.56 16.38
CA GLN A 58 -2.26 2.03 17.68
C GLN A 58 -3.73 2.30 18.00
N GLU A 59 -4.22 3.50 17.70
CA GLU A 59 -5.60 3.94 17.98
C GLU A 59 -6.42 4.21 16.69
N PRO A 60 -7.74 3.93 16.69
CA PRO A 60 -8.64 4.30 15.61
C PRO A 60 -8.57 5.81 15.27
N GLY A 61 -8.19 6.12 14.04
CA GLY A 61 -7.90 7.46 13.57
C GLY A 61 -6.43 7.67 13.18
N ASP A 62 -5.51 6.89 13.75
CA ASP A 62 -4.08 6.94 13.43
C ASP A 62 -3.84 6.80 11.92
N THR A 63 -2.86 7.55 11.43
CA THR A 63 -2.59 7.70 10.01
C THR A 63 -1.12 7.53 9.69
N LEU A 64 -0.83 6.62 8.76
CA LEU A 64 0.47 6.43 8.15
C LEU A 64 0.37 6.84 6.67
N ARG A 65 1.28 7.70 6.20
CA ARG A 65 1.37 8.05 4.77
C ARG A 65 2.28 7.06 4.08
N TYR A 66 2.04 6.86 2.79
CA TYR A 66 2.86 6.02 1.92
C TYR A 66 2.98 6.70 0.57
N VAL A 67 4.14 6.58 -0.08
CA VAL A 67 4.32 7.01 -1.47
C VAL A 67 4.97 5.87 -2.25
N TYR A 68 4.43 5.58 -3.43
CA TYR A 68 4.98 4.64 -4.40
C TYR A 68 5.33 5.36 -5.69
N ASP A 69 6.48 5.00 -6.26
CA ASP A 69 7.15 5.69 -7.36
C ASP A 69 7.47 7.16 -7.03
N TYR A 70 8.75 7.51 -7.06
CA TYR A 70 9.19 8.88 -6.81
C TYR A 70 9.10 9.76 -8.07
N GLY A 71 8.90 9.17 -9.26
CA GLY A 71 8.52 9.85 -10.48
C GLY A 71 7.05 10.27 -10.46
N ASP A 72 6.13 9.30 -10.51
CA ASP A 72 4.69 9.56 -10.52
C ASP A 72 4.14 10.08 -9.18
N SER A 73 4.79 9.72 -8.06
CA SER A 73 4.48 10.21 -6.71
C SER A 73 3.07 9.84 -6.24
N TRP A 74 2.76 8.53 -6.23
CA TRP A 74 1.48 7.99 -5.79
C TRP A 74 1.34 8.03 -4.26
N GLU A 75 0.87 9.17 -3.76
CA GLU A 75 0.58 9.36 -2.33
C GLU A 75 -0.67 8.59 -1.89
N LEU A 76 -0.49 7.63 -0.99
CA LEU A 76 -1.55 6.88 -0.32
C LEU A 76 -1.64 7.27 1.16
N THR A 77 -2.85 7.22 1.69
CA THR A 77 -3.15 7.42 3.12
C THR A 77 -3.66 6.12 3.71
N LEU A 78 -2.99 5.63 4.75
CA LEU A 78 -3.37 4.45 5.52
C LEU A 78 -3.96 4.93 6.83
N GLN A 79 -5.25 4.73 7.04
CA GLN A 79 -5.92 5.08 8.30
C GLN A 79 -6.37 3.82 9.04
N LEU A 80 -5.98 3.69 10.31
CA LEU A 80 -6.51 2.67 11.20
C LEU A 80 -7.97 3.00 11.53
N GLU A 81 -8.90 2.15 11.12
CA GLU A 81 -10.32 2.29 11.46
C GLU A 81 -10.71 1.51 12.71
N GLN A 82 -10.12 0.33 12.90
CA GLN A 82 -10.42 -0.57 14.02
C GLN A 82 -9.28 -1.57 14.24
N ALA A 83 -8.81 -1.68 15.47
CA ALA A 83 -7.97 -2.77 15.95
C ALA A 83 -8.83 -3.81 16.69
N MET A 84 -8.57 -5.11 16.49
CA MET A 84 -9.28 -6.18 17.19
C MET A 84 -8.46 -7.47 17.28
N SER A 85 -8.84 -8.36 18.20
CA SER A 85 -8.25 -9.70 18.27
C SER A 85 -8.68 -10.54 17.05
N ALA A 86 -7.71 -11.11 16.34
CA ALA A 86 -7.94 -12.05 15.23
C ALA A 86 -8.45 -13.42 15.74
N LEU A 87 -9.05 -14.21 14.83
CA LEU A 87 -9.27 -15.64 15.03
C LEU A 87 -8.09 -16.44 14.46
N ASP A 88 -7.83 -17.64 15.00
CA ASP A 88 -6.63 -18.46 14.72
C ASP A 88 -6.30 -18.65 13.23
N ASP A 89 -7.32 -18.86 12.38
CA ASP A 89 -7.19 -19.12 10.94
C ASP A 89 -7.30 -17.84 10.07
N SER A 90 -7.21 -16.64 10.66
CA SER A 90 -7.29 -15.38 9.90
C SER A 90 -6.03 -15.18 9.03
N PRO A 91 -6.17 -14.94 7.71
CA PRO A 91 -5.02 -14.71 6.84
C PRO A 91 -4.39 -13.33 7.06
N THR A 92 -3.12 -13.19 6.68
CA THR A 92 -2.31 -11.98 6.88
C THR A 92 -2.90 -10.70 6.29
N ALA A 93 -3.64 -10.80 5.18
CA ALA A 93 -4.37 -9.68 4.63
C ALA A 93 -5.68 -10.14 3.97
N VAL A 94 -6.76 -9.39 4.17
CA VAL A 94 -8.04 -9.59 3.48
C VAL A 94 -8.52 -8.28 2.90
N LEU A 95 -8.79 -8.27 1.60
CA LEU A 95 -9.58 -7.22 0.98
C LEU A 95 -11.01 -7.23 1.54
N LYS A 96 -11.42 -6.16 2.23
CA LYS A 96 -12.78 -6.03 2.79
C LYS A 96 -13.73 -5.36 1.79
N HIS A 97 -13.22 -4.38 1.04
CA HIS A 97 -13.85 -3.76 -0.13
C HIS A 97 -12.86 -2.79 -0.80
N GLY A 98 -13.21 -2.30 -1.98
CA GLY A 98 -12.60 -1.13 -2.58
C GLY A 98 -13.46 -0.59 -3.71
N GLU A 99 -12.99 0.47 -4.36
CA GLU A 99 -13.64 1.13 -5.48
C GLU A 99 -12.62 1.58 -6.53
N ARG A 100 -13.05 1.55 -7.80
CA ARG A 100 -12.32 2.02 -9.01
C ARG A 100 -11.08 1.21 -9.38
N ALA A 101 -10.58 1.47 -10.57
CA ALA A 101 -9.29 0.95 -10.99
C ALA A 101 -8.17 1.67 -10.23
N ALA A 102 -7.12 0.92 -9.88
CA ALA A 102 -5.87 1.52 -9.45
C ALA A 102 -5.15 2.15 -10.67
N PRO A 103 -4.46 3.30 -10.50
CA PRO A 103 -3.65 3.87 -11.57
C PRO A 103 -2.46 2.94 -11.88
N PRO A 104 -2.08 2.75 -13.16
CA PRO A 104 -0.86 2.00 -13.51
C PRO A 104 0.39 2.64 -12.91
N ALA A 105 1.39 1.81 -12.62
CA ALA A 105 2.63 2.19 -11.93
C ALA A 105 3.55 3.17 -12.69
N ASP A 106 3.24 3.49 -13.95
CA ASP A 106 4.07 4.29 -14.87
C ASP A 106 3.19 5.20 -15.74
N CYS A 107 2.04 5.67 -15.24
CA CYS A 107 1.12 6.45 -16.08
C CYS A 107 1.47 7.95 -16.14
N GLY A 108 2.44 8.42 -15.36
CA GLY A 108 2.87 9.83 -15.31
C GLY A 108 2.23 10.63 -14.18
N GLY A 109 1.75 9.96 -13.12
CA GLY A 109 1.11 10.62 -11.97
C GLY A 109 -0.25 11.24 -12.32
N LEU A 110 -0.98 10.65 -13.27
CA LEU A 110 -2.27 11.14 -13.75
C LEU A 110 -3.37 10.93 -12.70
N THR A 111 -4.00 12.01 -12.23
CA THR A 111 -4.87 11.96 -11.04
C THR A 111 -6.35 12.30 -11.31
N ASP A 112 -6.68 12.82 -12.48
CA ASP A 112 -8.06 13.02 -12.90
C ASP A 112 -8.58 11.88 -13.78
N ALA A 113 -9.91 11.70 -13.80
CA ALA A 113 -10.54 10.60 -14.53
C ALA A 113 -10.43 10.73 -16.06
N GLU A 114 -10.28 11.93 -16.61
CA GLU A 114 -10.20 12.16 -18.06
C GLU A 114 -8.81 11.80 -18.59
N GLN A 115 -7.77 12.00 -17.78
CA GLN A 115 -6.42 11.50 -18.02
C GLN A 115 -6.32 9.99 -17.77
N LEU A 116 -6.87 9.47 -16.65
CA LEU A 116 -6.83 8.03 -16.36
C LEU A 116 -7.61 7.20 -17.39
N ALA A 117 -8.69 7.72 -17.98
CA ALA A 117 -9.40 7.08 -19.09
C ALA A 117 -8.60 6.98 -20.40
N GLN A 118 -7.44 7.63 -20.51
CA GLN A 118 -6.52 7.49 -21.66
C GLN A 118 -5.54 6.31 -21.48
N VAL A 119 -5.40 5.81 -20.25
CA VAL A 119 -4.43 4.77 -19.85
C VAL A 119 -5.08 3.54 -19.19
N ILE A 120 -6.38 3.61 -18.86
CA ILE A 120 -7.19 2.52 -18.31
C ILE A 120 -8.52 2.43 -19.09
N ASP A 121 -8.85 1.25 -19.60
CA ASP A 121 -10.09 1.00 -20.37
C ASP A 121 -11.39 1.29 -19.58
N ASP A 122 -11.40 0.96 -18.29
CA ASP A 122 -12.51 1.23 -17.37
C ASP A 122 -12.00 1.72 -16.01
N PRO A 123 -11.88 3.05 -15.80
CA PRO A 123 -11.46 3.63 -14.52
C PRO A 123 -12.42 3.34 -13.35
N ALA A 124 -13.66 2.90 -13.60
CA ALA A 124 -14.61 2.53 -12.56
C ALA A 124 -14.48 1.07 -12.10
N ARG A 125 -13.80 0.21 -12.88
CA ARG A 125 -13.63 -1.21 -12.60
C ARG A 125 -12.74 -1.47 -11.37
N PHE A 126 -13.35 -1.95 -10.29
CA PHE A 126 -12.61 -2.50 -9.16
C PHE A 126 -12.42 -4.01 -9.29
N ASP A 127 -11.18 -4.47 -9.47
CA ASP A 127 -10.87 -5.90 -9.58
C ASP A 127 -10.64 -6.56 -8.20
N SER A 128 -11.75 -6.81 -7.50
CA SER A 128 -11.72 -7.47 -6.19
C SER A 128 -11.20 -8.91 -6.24
N GLU A 129 -11.36 -9.61 -7.37
CA GLU A 129 -10.92 -11.00 -7.55
C GLU A 129 -9.40 -11.06 -7.73
N GLY A 130 -8.85 -10.26 -8.64
CA GLY A 130 -7.40 -10.13 -8.86
C GLY A 130 -6.65 -9.71 -7.59
N ILE A 131 -7.15 -8.69 -6.88
CA ILE A 131 -6.56 -8.25 -5.60
C ILE A 131 -6.64 -9.36 -4.53
N THR A 132 -7.76 -10.07 -4.43
CA THR A 132 -7.91 -11.17 -3.45
C THR A 132 -6.98 -12.35 -3.79
N ALA A 133 -6.77 -12.65 -5.07
CA ALA A 133 -5.82 -13.66 -5.52
C ALA A 133 -4.37 -13.24 -5.19
N ALA A 134 -4.01 -11.97 -5.46
CA ALA A 134 -2.67 -11.44 -5.15
C ALA A 134 -2.35 -11.50 -3.64
N LEU A 135 -3.29 -11.11 -2.77
CA LEU A 135 -3.14 -11.19 -1.30
C LEU A 135 -3.06 -12.63 -0.76
N ARG A 136 -3.55 -13.62 -1.51
CA ARG A 136 -3.45 -15.05 -1.19
C ARG A 136 -2.28 -15.74 -1.87
N SER A 137 -1.51 -15.03 -2.69
CA SER A 137 -0.40 -15.62 -3.43
C SER A 137 0.71 -16.11 -2.50
N PRO A 138 1.40 -17.21 -2.85
CA PRO A 138 2.57 -17.67 -2.10
C PRO A 138 3.69 -16.62 -2.02
N PHE A 139 3.81 -15.76 -3.04
CA PHE A 139 4.74 -14.63 -3.05
C PHE A 139 4.52 -13.70 -1.86
N PHE A 140 3.27 -13.29 -1.62
CA PHE A 140 2.90 -12.46 -0.49
C PHE A 140 3.27 -13.15 0.84
N LEU A 141 2.92 -14.42 0.98
CA LEU A 141 3.11 -15.21 2.20
C LEU A 141 4.59 -15.53 2.50
N LEU A 142 5.43 -15.67 1.47
CA LEU A 142 6.86 -15.94 1.64
C LEU A 142 7.66 -14.67 1.97
N ARG A 143 7.31 -13.54 1.36
CA ARG A 143 7.90 -12.24 1.70
C ARG A 143 7.61 -11.86 3.15
N GLU A 144 6.38 -12.11 3.62
CA GLU A 144 5.98 -11.98 5.03
C GLU A 144 6.78 -12.91 5.96
N ALA A 145 7.14 -14.11 5.51
CA ALA A 145 7.98 -15.04 6.27
C ALA A 145 9.47 -14.65 6.36
N GLY A 146 9.86 -13.44 5.90
CA GLY A 146 11.24 -12.97 5.90
C GLY A 146 12.15 -13.70 4.91
N ILE A 147 11.58 -14.38 3.92
CA ILE A 147 12.34 -15.03 2.84
C ILE A 147 12.90 -13.94 1.92
N ASP A 148 14.18 -14.05 1.56
CA ASP A 148 14.88 -13.14 0.63
C ASP A 148 14.02 -12.81 -0.59
N ALA A 149 13.90 -11.53 -0.93
CA ALA A 149 12.99 -11.05 -1.98
C ALA A 149 13.23 -11.71 -3.34
N ARG A 150 14.48 -12.12 -3.66
CA ARG A 150 14.82 -12.85 -4.89
C ARG A 150 14.33 -14.30 -4.85
N LEU A 151 14.32 -14.92 -3.67
CA LEU A 151 13.75 -16.26 -3.49
C LEU A 151 12.22 -16.21 -3.46
N ALA A 152 11.62 -15.16 -2.89
CA ALA A 152 10.18 -14.91 -2.99
C ALA A 152 9.74 -14.73 -4.45
N ASP A 153 10.43 -13.90 -5.25
CA ASP A 153 10.20 -13.75 -6.71
C ASP A 153 10.39 -15.06 -7.50
N LEU A 154 11.31 -15.92 -7.06
CA LEU A 154 11.54 -17.22 -7.69
C LEU A 154 10.43 -18.24 -7.34
N VAL A 155 9.82 -18.16 -6.16
CA VAL A 155 8.68 -19.01 -5.77
C VAL A 155 7.33 -18.44 -6.20
N TYR A 156 7.21 -17.12 -6.44
CA TYR A 156 6.10 -16.53 -7.19
C TYR A 156 5.87 -17.24 -8.53
N ARG A 157 6.96 -17.67 -9.16
CA ARG A 157 6.96 -18.43 -10.42
C ARG A 157 6.67 -19.93 -10.27
N LEU A 158 6.42 -20.45 -9.06
CA LEU A 158 6.41 -21.90 -8.78
C LEU A 158 5.31 -22.45 -7.84
N GLU A 159 4.71 -21.66 -6.92
CA GLU A 159 3.61 -22.08 -5.99
C GLU A 159 3.94 -23.24 -4.99
N ALA A 160 3.28 -23.52 -3.85
CA ALA A 160 2.46 -22.79 -2.87
C ALA A 160 2.40 -23.57 -1.51
N ALA A 161 2.48 -22.91 -0.32
CA ALA A 161 1.90 -23.31 1.01
C ALA A 161 2.43 -22.46 2.22
N PRO A 162 1.74 -22.35 3.39
CA PRO A 162 1.93 -21.22 4.36
C PRO A 162 2.14 -21.55 5.87
N ALA A 163 2.49 -20.55 6.73
CA ALA A 163 2.26 -20.53 8.21
C ALA A 163 2.52 -19.16 8.92
N CYS A 164 1.76 -18.85 10.00
CA CYS A 164 1.98 -17.78 11.04
C CYS A 164 1.84 -16.29 10.62
N ALA A 165 1.80 -15.22 11.46
CA ALA A 165 1.60 -14.98 12.93
C ALA A 165 1.02 -13.54 13.19
N TRP A 166 0.76 -13.11 14.46
CA TRP A 166 0.38 -11.74 14.98
C TRP A 166 -1.07 -11.15 14.75
N ALA A 167 -1.32 -9.83 14.58
CA ALA A 167 -2.47 -9.08 15.17
C ALA A 167 -3.34 -8.15 14.25
N LEU A 168 -4.68 -8.26 14.29
CA LEU A 168 -5.58 -7.67 13.28
C LEU A 168 -5.79 -6.13 13.34
N ILE A 169 -5.50 -5.47 12.22
CA ILE A 169 -5.62 -4.01 11.97
C ILE A 169 -6.47 -3.78 10.71
N ILE A 170 -7.62 -3.10 10.83
CA ILE A 170 -8.41 -2.67 9.66
C ILE A 170 -7.88 -1.33 9.18
N VAL A 171 -7.21 -1.34 8.02
CA VAL A 171 -6.65 -0.16 7.36
C VAL A 171 -7.51 0.25 6.18
N ARG A 172 -7.93 1.51 6.16
CA ARG A 172 -8.46 2.14 4.94
C ARG A 172 -7.31 2.80 4.18
N CYS A 173 -7.04 2.31 2.98
CA CYS A 173 -6.11 2.91 2.04
C CYS A 173 -6.90 3.86 1.12
N ILE A 174 -6.50 5.12 1.06
CA ILE A 174 -7.07 6.12 0.13
C ILE A 174 -5.93 6.64 -0.75
N ALA A 175 -6.06 6.52 -2.07
CA ALA A 175 -5.18 7.20 -3.00
C ALA A 175 -5.48 8.70 -3.00
N CYS A 176 -4.53 9.49 -2.51
CA CYS A 176 -4.68 10.90 -2.18
C CYS A 176 -3.76 11.78 -3.02
N ARG A 177 -4.16 12.02 -4.27
CA ARG A 177 -3.87 13.30 -4.94
C ARG A 177 -5.14 14.04 -5.36
N CYS A 178 -6.09 14.12 -4.42
CA CYS A 178 -7.15 15.12 -4.51
C CYS A 178 -6.63 16.47 -3.98
N TRP A 179 -6.56 17.47 -4.87
CA TRP A 179 -6.50 18.87 -4.47
C TRP A 179 -7.75 19.24 -3.66
N SER A 180 -7.57 19.97 -2.56
CA SER A 180 -8.56 20.79 -1.85
C SER A 180 -9.95 20.18 -1.55
N PHE A 181 -10.21 19.93 -0.26
CA PHE A 181 -11.53 19.60 0.29
C PHE A 181 -12.51 20.80 0.20
N ASP A 182 -13.24 20.98 -0.91
CA ASP A 182 -14.45 21.84 -0.95
C ASP A 182 -15.71 20.98 -0.75
N SER A 183 -16.49 21.30 0.28
CA SER A 183 -17.69 20.60 0.72
C SER A 183 -18.91 20.75 -0.20
N ARG A 184 -18.73 21.25 -1.43
CA ARG A 184 -19.82 21.52 -2.39
C ARG A 184 -19.80 20.71 -3.68
N CYS A 185 -18.81 19.85 -3.92
CA CYS A 185 -18.75 19.06 -5.16
C CYS A 185 -19.41 17.67 -5.00
N SER A 186 -20.69 17.57 -5.35
CA SER A 186 -21.49 16.32 -5.27
C SER A 186 -21.33 15.39 -6.48
N ARG A 187 -20.24 15.51 -7.25
CA ARG A 187 -19.93 14.66 -8.42
C ARG A 187 -18.42 14.43 -8.58
N TRP A 188 -18.03 13.16 -8.60
CA TRP A 188 -16.73 12.63 -9.04
C TRP A 188 -15.45 13.17 -8.35
N GLY A 189 -15.19 12.74 -7.10
CA GLY A 189 -13.82 12.73 -6.56
C GLY A 189 -13.05 11.49 -7.05
N CYS A 190 -11.83 11.62 -7.58
CA CYS A 190 -11.10 10.54 -8.27
C CYS A 190 -10.15 9.74 -7.36
N CYS A 191 -10.56 9.44 -6.12
CA CYS A 191 -9.80 8.56 -5.24
C CYS A 191 -10.18 7.10 -5.49
N ALA A 192 -9.24 6.28 -5.96
CA ALA A 192 -9.29 4.83 -5.69
C ALA A 192 -9.17 4.62 -4.17
N SER A 193 -10.01 3.77 -3.60
CA SER A 193 -9.93 3.44 -2.17
C SER A 193 -10.07 1.94 -1.95
N THR A 194 -9.27 1.40 -1.03
CA THR A 194 -9.19 -0.02 -0.75
C THR A 194 -9.11 -0.21 0.76
N ARG A 195 -10.06 -0.93 1.35
CA ARG A 195 -10.03 -1.31 2.77
C ARG A 195 -9.47 -2.71 2.91
N VAL A 196 -8.34 -2.83 3.59
CA VAL A 196 -7.66 -4.09 3.88
C VAL A 196 -7.73 -4.34 5.38
N SER A 197 -8.05 -5.57 5.77
CA SER A 197 -7.80 -6.06 7.13
C SER A 197 -6.46 -6.75 7.11
N CYS A 198 -5.45 -6.12 7.68
CA CYS A 198 -4.12 -6.72 7.88
C CYS A 198 -4.10 -7.49 9.20
N ARG A 199 -3.18 -8.44 9.30
CA ARG A 199 -2.67 -9.02 10.54
C ARG A 199 -1.46 -8.20 11.04
#